data_AF-A0A5R9A6I5-F1
#
_entry.id   AF-A0A5R9A6I5-F1
#
_cell.length_a   1.000
_cell.length_b   1.000
_cell.length_c   1.000
_cell.angle_alpha   90.00
_cell.angle_beta   90.00
_cell.angle_gamma   90.00
#
_symmetry.space_group_name_H-M   'P 1'
#
loop_
_entity.id
_entity.type
_entity.pdbx_description
1 polymer ?
#
loop_
_entity_poly.entity_id
_entity_poly.type
_entity_poly.pdbx_seq_one_letter_code
_entity_poly.pdbx_strand_id
1 'polypeptide(L)'
;MCRCAGCRRWLGRPALQWRQRRRSPAGRRGRCCGAAGALGAAGVHRRLVGPADRSAAVRLRPGDSPTAGLAAAAALQRCAQGGGRRSGRGGGGWAGTGGARAAGGGVGGGRIGSAAVVVRPRRGVAGTDPGLEAGPLMGPAAERAFVVPRDLPGPSGGLQYNRRVLESWHAQDLVVAEVPVGGTWPTPDPQARRELVQRLGSCRSALVDGIIASAAADELAQAKAAGVEISVLMHLPLPAEAGLGPAQQRKLATGEGRALKHAHRVICTSEWARRDIIRRYGAMRTAVAPPGADPAPLAAGSVPPQLLFLGAVSERKNPLLLLKALEPVSNMQWSLTLAGPAGPDPQYVETVTAAADLFPGRVELPGPLTGDALERLWERTDLLVLPSLAETYGMVVTEAVARGIPAVVGAGTGAAEALAAAHRPPDRVGPQQLPGTAVDPHHVPAWTAVLREWLSDQTLRRRWRSNAVTDRDRLRPWSETATTLRRALRW
;
A
#
# COMPACT_ATOMS: atom_id res chain seq x y z
N MET A 1 -42.41 -30.95 38.07
CA MET A 1 -42.87 -32.20 38.70
C MET A 1 -41.64 -33.05 39.00
N CYS A 2 -41.51 -33.51 40.25
CA CYS A 2 -40.62 -34.51 40.88
C CYS A 2 -39.15 -34.63 40.42
N ARG A 3 -38.12 -34.86 41.25
CA ARG A 3 -37.77 -34.78 42.70
C ARG A 3 -36.45 -35.57 42.78
N CYS A 4 -35.39 -35.01 43.38
CA CYS A 4 -34.33 -35.65 44.21
C CYS A 4 -33.09 -34.73 44.18
N ALA A 5 -32.78 -33.88 45.19
CA ALA A 5 -32.60 -34.03 46.64
C ALA A 5 -31.25 -34.64 47.06
N GLY A 6 -30.43 -33.80 47.72
CA GLY A 6 -29.22 -34.16 48.48
C GLY A 6 -28.01 -33.23 48.21
N CYS A 7 -28.02 -31.94 48.61
CA CYS A 7 -27.49 -31.37 49.88
C CYS A 7 -26.14 -31.97 50.33
N ARG A 8 -25.06 -31.19 50.58
CA ARG A 8 -24.85 -30.04 51.52
C ARG A 8 -23.76 -29.09 50.94
N ARG A 9 -23.84 -27.74 50.86
CA ARG A 9 -23.96 -26.61 51.85
C ARG A 9 -22.81 -26.60 52.89
N TRP A 10 -22.07 -25.52 53.19
CA TRP A 10 -22.35 -24.06 53.30
C TRP A 10 -21.01 -23.24 53.29
N LEU A 11 -20.89 -22.12 52.56
CA LEU A 11 -21.00 -20.68 52.95
C LEU A 11 -19.83 -20.04 53.74
N GLY A 12 -19.32 -18.89 53.24
CA GLY A 12 -18.59 -17.88 54.04
C GLY A 12 -17.81 -16.83 53.21
N ARG A 13 -18.36 -15.61 53.09
CA ARG A 13 -17.84 -14.36 52.44
C ARG A 13 -16.60 -13.74 53.16
N PRO A 14 -15.97 -12.60 52.76
CA PRO A 14 -16.42 -11.52 51.83
C PRO A 14 -15.38 -10.89 50.87
N ALA A 15 -15.92 -9.96 50.07
CA ALA A 15 -15.32 -9.06 49.11
C ALA A 15 -14.33 -8.01 49.69
N LEU A 16 -13.42 -7.51 48.84
CA LEU A 16 -12.76 -6.21 49.04
C LEU A 16 -12.64 -5.44 47.71
N GLN A 17 -13.29 -4.27 47.73
CA GLN A 17 -13.21 -3.19 46.76
C GLN A 17 -11.82 -2.54 46.81
N TRP A 18 -11.30 -2.08 45.66
CA TRP A 18 -10.26 -1.04 45.65
C TRP A 18 -10.68 0.12 44.75
N ARG A 19 -10.98 1.25 45.40
CA ARG A 19 -11.17 2.57 44.80
C ARG A 19 -9.82 3.28 44.67
N GLN A 20 -9.75 4.13 43.64
CA GLN A 20 -8.69 5.11 43.34
C GLN A 20 -8.32 6.01 44.52
N ARG A 21 -7.03 6.42 44.63
CA ARG A 21 -6.62 7.79 45.00
C ARG A 21 -5.30 8.19 44.34
N ARG A 22 -5.28 9.43 43.83
CA ARG A 22 -4.10 10.21 43.44
C ARG A 22 -3.39 10.76 44.69
N ARG A 23 -2.06 10.89 44.64
CA ARG A 23 -1.28 12.16 44.84
C ARG A 23 0.23 11.86 45.01
N SER A 24 1.06 12.59 44.27
CA SER A 24 2.49 12.86 44.60
C SER A 24 2.58 13.88 45.75
N PRO A 25 3.75 14.05 46.41
CA PRO A 25 4.70 15.08 45.94
C PRO A 25 6.21 14.77 46.10
N ALA A 26 6.98 15.46 45.26
CA ALA A 26 8.37 15.96 45.33
C ALA A 26 9.41 15.45 46.37
N GLY A 27 10.65 15.25 45.88
CA GLY A 27 11.81 15.99 46.44
C GLY A 27 13.13 15.25 46.74
N ARG A 28 14.19 15.65 45.98
CA ARG A 28 15.62 15.81 46.36
C ARG A 28 16.62 14.64 46.31
N ARG A 29 17.56 14.80 45.36
CA ARG A 29 19.05 14.85 45.44
C ARG A 29 19.80 13.88 46.39
N GLY A 30 20.74 13.14 45.82
CA GLY A 30 21.95 12.63 46.48
C GLY A 30 22.98 12.12 45.45
N ARG A 31 24.16 12.75 45.38
CA ARG A 31 25.35 12.34 44.61
C ARG A 31 26.28 11.49 45.51
N CYS A 32 27.35 11.00 44.87
CA CYS A 32 28.60 10.43 45.40
C CYS A 32 28.62 8.90 45.56
N CYS A 33 29.71 8.16 45.42
CA CYS A 33 31.01 8.24 44.71
C CYS A 33 31.77 6.97 45.16
N GLY A 34 32.68 6.45 44.34
CA GLY A 34 33.80 5.58 44.75
C GLY A 34 33.48 4.08 44.82
N ALA A 35 34.07 3.24 43.96
CA ALA A 35 35.43 2.66 44.08
C ALA A 35 35.48 1.57 45.17
N ALA A 36 36.21 0.47 45.10
CA ALA A 36 37.04 -0.25 44.13
C ALA A 36 37.33 -1.61 44.83
N GLY A 37 37.79 -2.64 44.13
CA GLY A 37 38.29 -3.84 44.83
C GLY A 37 38.39 -5.08 43.97
N ALA A 38 39.54 -5.21 43.30
CA ALA A 38 39.99 -6.40 42.60
C ALA A 38 40.47 -7.51 43.57
N LEU A 39 40.58 -8.74 43.04
CA LEU A 39 41.52 -9.86 43.32
C LEU A 39 40.80 -11.16 42.88
N GLY A 40 41.33 -12.10 42.10
CA GLY A 40 42.63 -12.30 41.47
C GLY A 40 42.81 -13.79 41.11
N ALA A 41 43.53 -14.04 39.99
CA ALA A 41 44.30 -15.26 39.64
C ALA A 41 43.55 -16.59 39.34
N ALA A 42 43.99 -17.49 38.44
CA ALA A 42 45.09 -17.52 37.46
C ALA A 42 44.97 -18.79 36.54
N GLY A 43 45.73 -18.81 35.44
CA GLY A 43 46.17 -20.02 34.72
C GLY A 43 45.77 -20.08 33.23
N VAL A 44 46.42 -19.41 32.26
CA VAL A 44 47.74 -19.61 31.61
C VAL A 44 47.77 -20.74 30.55
N HIS A 45 47.89 -20.33 29.26
CA HIS A 45 48.94 -20.69 28.28
C HIS A 45 48.78 -19.71 27.08
N ARG A 46 49.57 -18.63 26.93
CA ARG A 46 50.88 -18.50 26.22
C ARG A 46 50.92 -19.27 24.88
N ARG A 47 51.34 -18.74 23.72
CA ARG A 47 52.04 -17.50 23.26
C ARG A 47 52.21 -17.70 21.71
N LEU A 48 52.17 -16.75 20.76
CA LEU A 48 53.08 -15.64 20.40
C LEU A 48 52.43 -14.90 19.18
N VAL A 49 52.22 -13.57 19.16
CA VAL A 49 53.13 -12.45 18.75
C VAL A 49 53.58 -12.60 17.29
N GLY A 50 53.19 -11.78 16.29
CA GLY A 50 53.20 -10.31 16.09
C GLY A 50 53.92 -10.05 14.71
N PRO A 51 54.02 -8.83 14.13
CA PRO A 51 53.57 -7.51 14.56
C PRO A 51 52.71 -6.74 13.53
N ALA A 52 52.25 -5.57 13.96
CA ALA A 52 51.57 -4.55 13.16
C ALA A 52 52.56 -3.68 12.35
N ASP A 53 52.09 -3.10 11.25
CA ASP A 53 52.55 -1.77 10.84
C ASP A 53 51.44 -0.93 10.18
N ARG A 54 51.57 0.38 10.33
CA ARG A 54 50.58 1.42 10.06
C ARG A 54 50.72 2.01 8.66
N SER A 55 49.62 2.63 8.21
CA SER A 55 49.55 3.80 7.32
C SER A 55 49.66 3.57 5.80
N ALA A 56 48.53 3.76 5.11
CA ALA A 56 48.47 4.59 3.90
C ALA A 56 47.01 4.96 3.59
N ALA A 57 46.67 6.21 3.86
CA ALA A 57 45.48 6.85 3.33
C ALA A 57 45.70 7.13 1.84
N VAL A 58 44.84 6.57 0.97
CA VAL A 58 44.79 6.96 -0.45
C VAL A 58 43.57 7.84 -0.65
N ARG A 59 43.82 9.12 -0.97
CA ARG A 59 42.84 10.03 -1.56
C ARG A 59 42.66 9.63 -3.03
N LEU A 60 41.46 9.29 -3.45
CA LEU A 60 41.10 9.22 -4.87
C LEU A 60 40.43 10.54 -5.27
N ARG A 61 40.94 11.17 -6.33
CA ARG A 61 40.31 12.30 -7.02
C ARG A 61 39.31 11.80 -8.08
N PRO A 62 38.31 12.62 -8.45
CA PRO A 62 37.14 12.19 -9.22
C PRO A 62 37.36 12.22 -10.73
N GLY A 63 36.73 11.29 -11.44
CA GLY A 63 36.65 11.25 -12.90
C GLY A 63 36.91 9.85 -13.43
N ASP A 64 35.85 9.04 -13.56
CA ASP A 64 35.59 8.14 -14.69
C ASP A 64 34.29 7.35 -14.44
N SER A 65 33.40 7.39 -15.44
CA SER A 65 32.05 6.84 -15.46
C SER A 65 32.04 5.31 -15.65
N PRO A 66 31.11 4.55 -15.04
CA PRO A 66 30.86 3.17 -15.44
C PRO A 66 29.54 3.03 -16.22
N THR A 67 29.64 3.06 -17.55
CA THR A 67 28.65 2.48 -18.48
C THR A 67 29.32 1.36 -19.26
N ALA A 68 29.31 0.15 -18.72
CA ALA A 68 29.62 -1.08 -19.47
C ALA A 68 29.27 -2.30 -18.61
N GLY A 69 28.00 -2.69 -18.64
CA GLY A 69 27.51 -3.85 -17.88
C GLY A 69 26.07 -4.18 -18.22
N LEU A 70 25.75 -4.22 -19.52
CA LEU A 70 24.50 -4.75 -20.10
C LEU A 70 24.64 -4.73 -21.63
N ALA A 71 25.58 -5.52 -22.16
CA ALA A 71 25.73 -5.78 -23.59
C ALA A 71 26.25 -7.22 -23.77
N ALA A 72 25.47 -8.19 -23.28
CA ALA A 72 25.76 -9.62 -23.45
C ALA A 72 24.45 -10.43 -23.40
N ALA A 73 23.52 -10.14 -24.32
CA ALA A 73 22.36 -11.00 -24.59
C ALA A 73 21.73 -10.75 -25.98
N ALA A 74 22.56 -10.42 -26.99
CA ALA A 74 22.10 -10.26 -28.37
C ALA A 74 23.20 -10.67 -29.36
N ALA A 75 23.59 -11.95 -29.35
CA ALA A 75 24.50 -12.52 -30.34
C ALA A 75 24.39 -14.05 -30.42
N LEU A 76 23.22 -14.58 -30.78
CA LEU A 76 23.10 -15.95 -31.30
C LEU A 76 21.99 -16.02 -32.36
N GLN A 77 22.30 -15.56 -33.57
CA GLN A 77 21.78 -16.14 -34.81
C GLN A 77 22.43 -15.47 -36.02
N ARG A 78 23.54 -16.04 -36.47
CA ARG A 78 23.97 -16.01 -37.88
C ARG A 78 25.08 -17.05 -38.06
N CYS A 79 24.70 -18.22 -38.56
CA CYS A 79 25.51 -19.07 -39.44
C CYS A 79 24.64 -20.21 -39.98
N ALA A 80 23.95 -19.95 -41.08
CA ALA A 80 23.75 -20.94 -42.13
C ALA A 80 23.35 -20.19 -43.42
N GLN A 81 24.31 -20.12 -44.34
CA GLN A 81 24.14 -20.27 -45.79
C GLN A 81 23.21 -19.23 -46.47
N GLY A 82 23.70 -18.32 -47.32
CA GLY A 82 24.61 -18.59 -48.42
C GLY A 82 23.81 -18.51 -49.73
N GLY A 83 24.02 -17.44 -50.49
CA GLY A 83 23.77 -17.42 -51.94
C GLY A 83 22.43 -16.84 -52.40
N GLY A 84 22.51 -16.01 -53.46
CA GLY A 84 21.42 -15.92 -54.44
C GLY A 84 20.80 -14.55 -54.64
N ARG A 85 21.47 -13.72 -55.45
CA ARG A 85 20.87 -12.58 -56.17
C ARG A 85 19.61 -13.03 -56.94
N ARG A 86 18.56 -12.19 -56.99
CA ARG A 86 17.99 -11.62 -58.24
C ARG A 86 16.74 -10.75 -58.00
N SER A 87 16.86 -9.51 -58.48
CA SER A 87 15.88 -8.67 -59.20
C SER A 87 14.39 -9.03 -59.15
N GLY A 88 13.59 -8.09 -58.66
CA GLY A 88 12.19 -7.96 -59.04
C GLY A 88 12.02 -7.33 -60.43
N ARG A 89 11.00 -7.80 -61.17
CA ARG A 89 10.21 -7.08 -62.18
C ARG A 89 9.12 -7.99 -62.76
N GLY A 90 7.94 -7.39 -63.00
CA GLY A 90 6.86 -7.87 -63.87
C GLY A 90 5.83 -8.74 -63.14
N GLY A 91 4.50 -8.55 -63.25
CA GLY A 91 3.71 -7.77 -64.19
C GLY A 91 2.59 -8.66 -64.76
N GLY A 92 1.34 -8.17 -64.75
CA GLY A 92 0.15 -8.77 -65.41
C GLY A 92 -0.58 -9.81 -64.55
N GLY A 93 -1.91 -9.87 -64.46
CA GLY A 93 -2.98 -9.26 -65.25
C GLY A 93 -4.05 -10.33 -65.58
N TRP A 94 -5.33 -9.94 -65.51
CA TRP A 94 -6.58 -10.61 -65.94
C TRP A 94 -7.27 -11.51 -64.90
N ALA A 95 -8.51 -11.24 -64.45
CA ALA A 95 -9.82 -11.17 -65.14
C ALA A 95 -10.23 -12.53 -65.74
N GLY A 96 -11.41 -13.12 -65.52
CA GLY A 96 -12.62 -12.76 -64.80
C GLY A 96 -13.69 -13.86 -65.05
N THR A 97 -14.88 -13.67 -64.47
CA THR A 97 -16.20 -14.26 -64.86
C THR A 97 -16.37 -15.78 -64.71
N GLY A 98 -17.51 -16.34 -64.29
CA GLY A 98 -18.83 -15.83 -63.96
C GLY A 98 -19.84 -16.99 -63.88
N GLY A 99 -20.97 -16.77 -63.19
CA GLY A 99 -22.30 -17.39 -63.43
C GLY A 99 -22.48 -18.85 -62.98
N ALA A 100 -23.21 -19.19 -61.91
CA ALA A 100 -24.66 -19.03 -61.61
C ALA A 100 -25.59 -20.10 -62.25
N ARG A 101 -26.31 -20.82 -61.37
CA ARG A 101 -27.74 -21.26 -61.38
C ARG A 101 -27.88 -22.49 -60.45
N ALA A 102 -28.62 -22.55 -59.34
CA ALA A 102 -29.98 -22.16 -58.92
C ALA A 102 -31.04 -23.29 -59.04
N ALA A 103 -31.90 -23.33 -58.00
CA ALA A 103 -33.11 -24.13 -57.72
C ALA A 103 -32.91 -25.39 -56.85
N GLY A 104 -33.63 -25.65 -55.74
CA GLY A 104 -34.71 -24.91 -55.08
C GLY A 104 -35.33 -25.71 -53.90
N GLY A 105 -36.05 -25.01 -53.00
CA GLY A 105 -36.98 -25.51 -51.97
C GLY A 105 -36.36 -25.92 -50.62
N GLY A 106 -36.84 -25.56 -49.43
CA GLY A 106 -37.96 -24.74 -48.97
C GLY A 106 -38.15 -24.95 -47.44
N VAL A 107 -38.51 -23.87 -46.72
CA VAL A 107 -39.19 -23.79 -45.38
C VAL A 107 -38.46 -24.38 -44.15
N GLY A 108 -38.29 -23.72 -42.99
CA GLY A 108 -38.67 -22.40 -42.48
C GLY A 108 -38.21 -22.22 -41.01
N GLY A 109 -38.39 -21.03 -40.44
CA GLY A 109 -38.50 -20.82 -38.99
C GLY A 109 -37.44 -19.97 -38.26
N GLY A 110 -37.66 -18.64 -38.23
CA GLY A 110 -37.52 -17.82 -37.01
C GLY A 110 -36.15 -17.29 -36.59
N ARG A 111 -35.84 -16.03 -36.95
CA ARG A 111 -35.00 -15.12 -36.13
C ARG A 111 -35.51 -13.69 -36.20
N ILE A 112 -35.62 -13.08 -35.03
CA ILE A 112 -36.07 -11.71 -34.76
C ILE A 112 -34.88 -10.77 -34.96
N GLY A 113 -35.05 -9.73 -35.77
CA GLY A 113 -34.00 -8.78 -36.13
C GLY A 113 -33.84 -7.62 -35.14
N SER A 114 -32.59 -7.26 -34.85
CA SER A 114 -32.22 -5.98 -34.23
C SER A 114 -32.00 -4.95 -35.33
N ALA A 115 -32.84 -3.92 -35.37
CA ALA A 115 -32.63 -2.74 -36.21
C ALA A 115 -31.78 -1.70 -35.45
N ALA A 116 -30.68 -1.27 -36.07
CA ALA A 116 -29.86 -0.16 -35.62
C ALA A 116 -30.59 1.18 -35.82
N VAL A 117 -30.67 1.99 -34.77
CA VAL A 117 -31.14 3.38 -34.85
C VAL A 117 -29.92 4.30 -34.78
N VAL A 118 -29.61 4.93 -35.90
CA VAL A 118 -28.66 6.03 -36.02
C VAL A 118 -29.38 7.32 -35.63
N VAL A 119 -29.01 7.96 -34.52
CA VAL A 119 -29.52 9.28 -34.14
C VAL A 119 -28.47 10.34 -34.52
N ARG A 120 -28.84 11.22 -35.46
CA ARG A 120 -28.08 12.43 -35.82
C ARG A 120 -28.29 13.55 -34.78
N PRO A 121 -27.29 14.43 -34.53
CA PRO A 121 -27.40 15.48 -33.53
C PRO A 121 -28.28 16.63 -34.03
N ARG A 122 -29.22 17.08 -33.20
CA ARG A 122 -29.99 18.32 -33.41
C ARG A 122 -29.21 19.52 -32.87
N ARG A 123 -29.01 20.53 -33.72
CA ARG A 123 -28.63 21.90 -33.31
C ARG A 123 -29.76 22.50 -32.47
N GLY A 124 -29.44 23.14 -31.36
CA GLY A 124 -30.39 23.85 -30.50
C GLY A 124 -29.71 24.91 -29.63
N VAL A 125 -29.83 26.15 -30.09
CA VAL A 125 -30.04 27.42 -29.34
C VAL A 125 -29.20 27.72 -28.09
N ALA A 126 -28.43 28.80 -28.20
CA ALA A 126 -27.79 29.51 -27.09
C ALA A 126 -28.84 30.07 -26.12
N GLY A 127 -28.82 29.59 -24.88
CA GLY A 127 -29.49 30.19 -23.73
C GLY A 127 -28.43 30.67 -22.75
N THR A 128 -28.37 31.97 -22.54
CA THR A 128 -27.66 32.62 -21.44
C THR A 128 -28.38 32.30 -20.14
N ASP A 129 -27.73 31.62 -19.21
CA ASP A 129 -28.23 31.47 -17.84
C ASP A 129 -27.48 32.43 -16.89
N PRO A 130 -28.18 33.12 -15.96
CA PRO A 130 -27.71 34.31 -15.30
C PRO A 130 -26.92 34.02 -14.01
N GLY A 131 -26.00 34.93 -13.70
CA GLY A 131 -25.55 35.29 -12.35
C GLY A 131 -25.52 34.20 -11.26
N LEU A 132 -24.39 33.50 -11.14
CA LEU A 132 -23.96 32.98 -9.84
C LEU A 132 -23.45 34.18 -9.03
N GLU A 133 -24.36 34.83 -8.32
CA GLU A 133 -24.01 35.75 -7.24
C GLU A 133 -23.24 34.99 -6.16
N ALA A 134 -22.02 35.46 -5.88
CA ALA A 134 -21.25 35.06 -4.72
C ALA A 134 -21.90 35.62 -3.45
N GLY A 135 -22.84 34.88 -2.87
CA GLY A 135 -23.38 35.17 -1.55
C GLY A 135 -22.36 34.86 -0.45
N PRO A 136 -22.22 35.69 0.61
CA PRO A 136 -21.35 35.39 1.73
C PRO A 136 -22.06 34.38 2.66
N LEU A 137 -21.74 33.10 2.51
CA LEU A 137 -22.15 32.07 3.46
C LEU A 137 -20.99 31.75 4.41
N MET A 138 -20.64 32.69 5.29
CA MET A 138 -19.95 32.34 6.54
C MET A 138 -20.99 31.76 7.51
N GLY A 139 -21.33 30.49 7.29
CA GLY A 139 -21.95 29.68 8.34
C GLY A 139 -21.00 29.56 9.54
N PRO A 140 -21.49 29.11 10.72
CA PRO A 140 -20.62 28.87 11.87
C PRO A 140 -19.48 27.93 11.47
N ALA A 141 -18.27 28.24 11.92
CA ALA A 141 -17.10 27.42 11.62
C ALA A 141 -17.36 25.96 12.02
N ALA A 142 -17.07 25.02 11.12
CA ALA A 142 -17.19 23.60 11.43
C ALA A 142 -16.29 23.31 12.65
N GLU A 143 -16.86 22.66 13.67
CA GLU A 143 -16.07 22.33 14.87
C GLU A 143 -14.91 21.39 14.52
N ARG A 144 -15.17 20.44 13.61
CA ARG A 144 -14.25 19.38 13.19
C ARG A 144 -14.39 19.15 11.69
N ALA A 145 -13.27 19.10 10.98
CA ALA A 145 -13.25 18.81 9.56
C ALA A 145 -12.21 17.73 9.21
N PHE A 146 -12.54 16.89 8.24
CA PHE A 146 -11.60 16.02 7.56
C PHE A 146 -11.42 16.53 6.12
N VAL A 147 -10.28 17.16 5.87
CA VAL A 147 -9.90 17.68 4.56
C VAL A 147 -9.32 16.55 3.73
N VAL A 148 -10.02 16.18 2.67
CA VAL A 148 -9.71 15.04 1.79
C VAL A 148 -9.53 15.50 0.35
N PRO A 149 -8.72 14.80 -0.47
CA PRO A 149 -8.55 15.18 -1.86
C PRO A 149 -9.76 14.73 -2.69
N ARG A 150 -10.25 15.61 -3.57
CA ARG A 150 -11.41 15.35 -4.43
C ARG A 150 -11.05 14.59 -5.70
N ASP A 151 -9.95 14.98 -6.35
CA ASP A 151 -9.68 14.68 -7.76
C ASP A 151 -8.55 13.65 -7.96
N LEU A 152 -8.30 12.76 -6.99
CA LEU A 152 -7.24 11.75 -7.15
C LEU A 152 -7.65 10.68 -8.18
N PRO A 153 -6.76 10.33 -9.12
CA PRO A 153 -7.05 9.31 -10.11
C PRO A 153 -7.03 7.90 -9.50
N GLY A 154 -8.07 7.13 -9.80
CA GLY A 154 -8.16 5.69 -9.53
C GLY A 154 -8.36 5.30 -8.05
N PRO A 155 -8.57 4.01 -7.78
CA PRO A 155 -8.67 3.51 -6.41
C PRO A 155 -7.31 3.58 -5.71
N SER A 156 -7.29 4.07 -4.47
CA SER A 156 -6.11 4.06 -3.61
C SER A 156 -6.44 3.66 -2.18
N GLY A 157 -5.47 3.06 -1.49
CA GLY A 157 -5.62 2.69 -0.08
C GLY A 157 -5.88 3.90 0.83
N GLY A 158 -5.25 5.06 0.54
CA GLY A 158 -5.47 6.29 1.30
C GLY A 158 -6.90 6.82 1.20
N LEU A 159 -7.47 6.84 -0.01
CA LEU A 159 -8.88 7.20 -0.21
C LEU A 159 -9.82 6.23 0.51
N GLN A 160 -9.53 4.93 0.44
CA GLN A 160 -10.33 3.91 1.13
C GLN A 160 -10.24 4.07 2.65
N TYR A 161 -9.07 4.37 3.20
CA TYR A 161 -8.91 4.68 4.62
C TYR A 161 -9.77 5.88 5.04
N ASN A 162 -9.70 6.98 4.29
CA ASN A 162 -10.45 8.20 4.60
C ASN A 162 -11.96 7.91 4.62
N ARG A 163 -12.46 7.23 3.58
CA ARG A 163 -13.86 6.82 3.47
C ARG A 163 -14.30 5.96 4.65
N ARG A 164 -13.56 4.90 4.96
CA ARG A 164 -13.91 3.96 6.03
C ARG A 164 -13.90 4.59 7.42
N VAL A 165 -13.00 5.55 7.65
CA VAL A 165 -12.96 6.32 8.89
C VAL A 165 -14.16 7.24 9.01
N LEU A 166 -14.53 7.96 7.94
CA LEU A 166 -15.73 8.81 7.92
C LEU A 166 -16.99 7.99 8.17
N GLU A 167 -17.18 6.88 7.45
CA GLU A 167 -18.29 5.94 7.66
C GLU A 167 -18.36 5.47 9.12
N SER A 168 -17.21 5.09 9.70
CA SER A 168 -17.14 4.64 11.09
C SER A 168 -17.44 5.74 12.11
N TRP A 169 -17.05 6.99 11.84
CA TRP A 169 -17.37 8.12 12.69
C TRP A 169 -18.84 8.51 12.60
N HIS A 170 -19.44 8.47 11.41
CA HIS A 170 -20.88 8.68 11.24
C HIS A 170 -21.69 7.60 11.97
N ALA A 171 -21.28 6.33 11.89
CA ALA A 171 -21.90 5.24 12.66
C ALA A 171 -21.69 5.35 14.18
N GLN A 172 -20.80 6.23 14.65
CA GLN A 172 -20.54 6.52 16.06
C GLN A 172 -21.12 7.89 16.49
N ASP A 173 -22.00 8.48 15.69
CA ASP A 173 -22.62 9.79 15.89
C ASP A 173 -21.60 10.93 16.08
N LEU A 174 -20.38 10.78 15.55
CA LEU A 174 -19.38 11.83 15.57
C LEU A 174 -19.60 12.79 14.39
N VAL A 175 -19.94 14.04 14.71
CA VAL A 175 -20.10 15.08 13.70
C VAL A 175 -18.73 15.57 13.23
N VAL A 176 -18.38 15.21 11.99
CA VAL A 176 -17.18 15.68 11.28
C VAL A 176 -17.60 16.12 9.88
N ALA A 177 -17.21 17.33 9.48
CA ALA A 177 -17.42 17.78 8.11
C ALA A 177 -16.39 17.13 7.17
N GLU A 178 -16.83 16.36 6.18
CA GLU A 178 -15.97 15.97 5.06
C GLU A 178 -15.78 17.18 4.13
N VAL A 179 -14.53 17.59 3.94
CA VAL A 179 -14.19 18.78 3.17
C VAL A 179 -13.31 18.39 1.98
N PRO A 180 -13.92 18.07 0.82
CA PRO A 180 -13.18 17.71 -0.38
C PRO A 180 -12.56 18.95 -1.02
N VAL A 181 -11.22 18.95 -1.18
CA VAL A 181 -10.47 20.03 -1.85
C VAL A 181 -10.04 19.57 -3.23
N GLY A 182 -10.34 20.37 -4.24
CA GLY A 182 -9.98 20.08 -5.63
C GLY A 182 -8.51 20.33 -5.94
N GLY A 183 -8.12 19.97 -7.16
CA GLY A 183 -6.81 20.27 -7.74
C GLY A 183 -5.84 19.09 -7.79
N THR A 184 -4.75 19.31 -8.52
CA THR A 184 -3.77 18.27 -8.87
C THR A 184 -2.76 18.04 -7.75
N TRP A 185 -3.20 17.50 -6.60
CA TRP A 185 -2.30 17.17 -5.49
C TRP A 185 -1.33 16.04 -5.85
N PRO A 186 -0.02 16.11 -5.48
CA PRO A 186 0.64 17.07 -4.59
C PRO A 186 1.25 18.31 -5.30
N THR A 187 0.81 18.63 -6.51
CA THR A 187 1.24 19.81 -7.30
C THR A 187 0.06 20.78 -7.49
N PRO A 188 -0.49 21.36 -6.41
CA PRO A 188 -1.71 22.17 -6.49
C PRO A 188 -1.47 23.46 -7.28
N ASP A 189 -2.48 23.86 -8.05
CA ASP A 189 -2.53 25.17 -8.67
C ASP A 189 -2.90 26.27 -7.63
N PRO A 190 -2.79 27.57 -8.00
CA PRO A 190 -3.14 28.66 -7.09
C PRO A 190 -4.61 28.67 -6.63
N GLN A 191 -5.53 28.10 -7.39
CA GLN A 191 -6.95 28.02 -7.02
C GLN A 191 -7.17 27.00 -5.91
N ALA A 192 -6.60 25.79 -6.04
CA ALA A 192 -6.61 24.75 -5.03
C ALA A 192 -6.01 25.22 -3.70
N ARG A 193 -4.92 26.02 -3.77
CA ARG A 193 -4.31 26.67 -2.59
C ARG A 193 -5.26 27.65 -1.90
N ARG A 194 -5.91 28.54 -2.66
CA ARG A 194 -6.89 29.49 -2.12
C ARG A 194 -8.10 28.77 -1.52
N GLU A 195 -8.60 27.73 -2.18
CA GLU A 195 -9.68 26.90 -1.65
C GLU A 195 -9.25 26.28 -0.31
N LEU A 196 -8.07 25.67 -0.23
CA LEU A 196 -7.57 25.07 1.01
C LEU A 196 -7.52 26.09 2.17
N VAL A 197 -7.01 27.30 1.92
CA VAL A 197 -6.98 28.38 2.94
C VAL A 197 -8.39 28.72 3.41
N GLN A 198 -9.34 28.90 2.49
CA GLN A 198 -10.73 29.21 2.84
C GLN A 198 -11.37 28.09 3.67
N ARG A 199 -11.18 26.83 3.26
CA ARG A 199 -11.70 25.66 3.96
C ARG A 199 -11.11 25.49 5.36
N LEU A 200 -9.80 25.65 5.52
CA LEU A 200 -9.17 25.55 6.83
C LEU A 200 -9.60 26.69 7.74
N GLY A 201 -9.74 27.91 7.20
CA GLY A 201 -10.19 29.09 7.95
C GLY A 201 -11.62 29.00 8.48
N SER A 202 -12.46 28.12 7.91
CA SER A 202 -13.82 27.88 8.39
C SER A 202 -13.93 26.72 9.39
N CYS A 203 -12.82 26.25 9.98
CA CYS A 203 -12.80 25.10 10.88
C CYS A 203 -12.08 25.42 12.20
N ARG A 204 -12.50 24.84 13.32
CA ARG A 204 -11.76 24.92 14.60
C ARG A 204 -10.65 23.88 14.67
N SER A 205 -10.92 22.65 14.24
CA SER A 205 -9.98 21.53 14.19
C SER A 205 -10.07 20.80 12.85
N ALA A 206 -8.94 20.47 12.26
CA ALA A 206 -8.87 19.82 10.95
C ALA A 206 -7.90 18.64 10.94
N LEU A 207 -8.37 17.48 10.49
CA LEU A 207 -7.52 16.41 10.00
C LEU A 207 -7.32 16.63 8.50
N VAL A 208 -6.09 16.74 8.04
CA VAL A 208 -5.76 16.97 6.63
C VAL A 208 -5.07 15.74 6.05
N ASP A 209 -5.54 15.24 4.91
CA ASP A 209 -4.87 14.17 4.18
C ASP A 209 -3.42 14.57 3.82
N GLY A 210 -2.50 13.63 4.00
CA GLY A 210 -1.07 13.82 3.79
C GLY A 210 -0.72 14.29 2.39
N ILE A 211 -1.43 13.86 1.34
CA ILE A 211 -1.12 14.30 -0.03
C ILE A 211 -1.38 15.80 -0.23
N ILE A 212 -2.37 16.34 0.49
CA ILE A 212 -2.68 17.77 0.52
C ILE A 212 -1.68 18.48 1.44
N ALA A 213 -1.62 18.04 2.69
CA ALA A 213 -0.84 18.67 3.75
C ALA A 213 0.63 18.82 3.34
N SER A 214 1.25 17.76 2.84
CA SER A 214 2.67 17.74 2.46
C SER A 214 3.03 18.72 1.34
N ALA A 215 2.05 19.15 0.54
CA ALA A 215 2.24 20.11 -0.57
C ALA A 215 1.81 21.55 -0.22
N ALA A 216 1.28 21.78 0.98
CA ALA A 216 0.59 23.01 1.37
C ALA A 216 1.14 23.64 2.66
N ALA A 217 2.47 23.67 2.82
CA ALA A 217 3.11 24.12 4.05
C ALA A 217 2.70 25.55 4.47
N ASP A 218 2.60 26.47 3.51
CA ASP A 218 2.30 27.88 3.79
C ASP A 218 0.82 28.06 4.18
N GLU A 219 -0.08 27.30 3.56
CA GLU A 219 -1.51 27.27 3.90
C GLU A 219 -1.74 26.68 5.31
N LEU A 220 -1.01 25.62 5.67
CA LEU A 220 -1.07 25.07 7.03
C LEU A 220 -0.50 26.05 8.07
N ALA A 221 0.56 26.79 7.71
CA ALA A 221 1.12 27.83 8.58
C ALA A 221 0.11 28.95 8.84
N GLN A 222 -0.57 29.42 7.78
CA GLN A 222 -1.60 30.44 7.87
C GLN A 222 -2.79 29.99 8.74
N ALA A 223 -3.30 28.78 8.51
CA ALA A 223 -4.41 28.25 9.30
C ALA A 223 -4.01 28.07 10.78
N LYS A 224 -2.79 27.60 11.06
CA LYS A 224 -2.26 27.53 12.44
C LYS A 224 -2.19 28.91 13.10
N ALA A 225 -1.72 29.92 12.38
CA ALA A 225 -1.64 31.29 12.89
C ALA A 225 -3.03 31.88 13.20
N ALA A 226 -4.05 31.45 12.45
CA ALA A 226 -5.46 31.77 12.70
C ALA A 226 -6.10 30.95 13.85
N GLY A 227 -5.33 30.08 14.52
CA GLY A 227 -5.79 29.31 15.68
C GLY A 227 -6.41 27.94 15.35
N VAL A 228 -6.33 27.47 14.10
CA VAL A 228 -6.87 26.17 13.69
C VAL A 228 -6.01 25.02 14.22
N GLU A 229 -6.62 24.04 14.89
CA GLU A 229 -5.94 22.82 15.33
C GLU A 229 -5.77 21.83 14.17
N ILE A 230 -4.63 21.88 13.49
CA ILE A 230 -4.31 21.03 12.33
C ILE A 230 -3.61 19.75 12.76
N SER A 231 -4.12 18.59 12.36
CA SER A 231 -3.43 17.30 12.36
C SER A 231 -3.28 16.76 10.93
N VAL A 232 -2.23 16.00 10.65
CA VAL A 232 -1.95 15.48 9.31
C VAL A 232 -2.03 13.96 9.30
N LEU A 233 -2.83 13.37 8.40
CA LEU A 233 -2.90 11.93 8.19
C LEU A 233 -1.91 11.47 7.12
N MET A 234 -0.84 10.82 7.53
CA MET A 234 0.23 10.40 6.62
C MET A 234 -0.04 9.00 6.06
N HIS A 235 -0.51 8.94 4.81
CA HIS A 235 -0.65 7.70 4.05
C HIS A 235 0.66 7.24 3.40
N LEU A 236 1.44 8.17 2.85
CA LEU A 236 2.75 7.90 2.26
C LEU A 236 3.54 9.22 2.21
N PRO A 237 4.78 9.28 2.75
CA PRO A 237 5.64 10.43 2.56
C PRO A 237 5.83 10.71 1.05
N LEU A 238 5.61 11.94 0.60
CA LEU A 238 5.77 12.30 -0.81
C LEU A 238 7.14 11.92 -1.42
N PRO A 239 8.29 12.09 -0.72
CA PRO A 239 9.58 11.69 -1.27
C PRO A 239 9.82 10.17 -1.22
N ALA A 240 8.91 9.37 -0.66
CA ALA A 240 8.96 7.91 -0.73
C ALA A 240 8.36 7.35 -2.01
N GLU A 241 7.71 8.17 -2.84
CA GLU A 241 7.29 7.77 -4.18
C GLU A 241 8.50 7.54 -5.08
N ALA A 242 8.44 6.50 -5.90
CA ALA A 242 9.52 6.13 -6.82
C ALA A 242 9.34 6.81 -8.19
N GLY A 243 10.33 6.73 -9.08
CA GLY A 243 10.35 7.48 -10.35
C GLY A 243 10.59 8.99 -10.21
N LEU A 244 10.91 9.49 -9.01
CA LEU A 244 11.23 10.90 -8.78
C LEU A 244 12.73 11.17 -8.90
N GLY A 245 13.12 12.14 -9.73
CA GLY A 245 14.51 12.60 -9.79
C GLY A 245 14.99 13.20 -8.45
N PRO A 246 16.30 13.15 -8.13
CA PRO A 246 16.83 13.58 -6.83
C PRO A 246 16.47 15.01 -6.43
N ALA A 247 16.37 15.92 -7.40
CA ALA A 247 15.96 17.31 -7.14
C ALA A 247 14.49 17.41 -6.72
N GLN A 248 13.61 16.66 -7.37
CA GLN A 248 12.18 16.63 -7.06
C GLN A 248 11.93 15.97 -5.70
N GLN A 249 12.62 14.86 -5.39
CA GLN A 249 12.56 14.24 -4.06
C GLN A 249 12.98 15.22 -2.97
N ARG A 250 14.07 15.97 -3.15
CA ARG A 250 14.50 17.00 -2.19
C ARG A 250 13.45 18.11 -2.03
N LYS A 251 12.89 18.61 -3.13
CA LYS A 251 11.84 19.65 -3.12
C LYS A 251 10.62 19.19 -2.32
N LEU A 252 10.12 17.98 -2.59
CA LEU A 252 8.98 17.39 -1.87
C LEU A 252 9.32 17.14 -0.40
N ALA A 253 10.51 16.62 -0.09
CA ALA A 253 10.95 16.41 1.29
C ALA A 253 11.03 17.72 2.08
N THR A 254 11.56 18.80 1.48
CA THR A 254 11.59 20.13 2.12
C THR A 254 10.18 20.68 2.34
N GLY A 255 9.30 20.58 1.34
CA GLY A 255 7.90 21.00 1.45
C GLY A 255 7.16 20.26 2.56
N GLU A 256 7.22 18.92 2.53
CA GLU A 256 6.61 18.05 3.53
C GLU A 256 7.17 18.32 4.93
N GLY A 257 8.49 18.42 5.07
CA GLY A 257 9.12 18.74 6.35
C GLY A 257 8.70 20.10 6.94
N ARG A 258 8.42 21.10 6.09
CA ARG A 258 7.83 22.38 6.55
C ARG A 258 6.38 22.17 6.99
N ALA A 259 5.57 21.51 6.18
CA ALA A 259 4.16 21.25 6.48
C ALA A 259 3.97 20.51 7.81
N LEU A 260 4.74 19.44 8.06
CA LEU A 260 4.62 18.63 9.27
C LEU A 260 5.04 19.40 10.54
N LYS A 261 5.89 20.43 10.46
CA LYS A 261 6.20 21.32 11.59
C LYS A 261 5.02 22.21 11.99
N HIS A 262 4.10 22.49 11.06
CA HIS A 262 2.89 23.24 11.35
C HIS A 262 1.81 22.35 11.99
N ALA A 263 1.83 21.04 11.76
CA ALA A 263 0.91 20.10 12.39
C ALA A 263 1.03 20.07 13.92
N HIS A 264 -0.11 20.05 14.62
CA HIS A 264 -0.21 19.77 16.05
C HIS A 264 0.12 18.30 16.36
N ARG A 265 -0.21 17.41 15.41
CA ARG A 265 0.09 15.99 15.44
C ARG A 265 0.13 15.41 14.02
N VAL A 266 1.04 14.48 13.80
CA VAL A 266 1.07 13.63 12.60
C VAL A 266 0.52 12.26 12.97
N ILE A 267 -0.50 11.82 12.24
CA ILE A 267 -1.10 10.50 12.36
C ILE A 267 -0.43 9.58 11.36
N CYS A 268 0.13 8.48 11.83
CA CYS A 268 0.80 7.47 11.02
C CYS A 268 -0.05 6.20 10.95
N THR A 269 -0.05 5.53 9.80
CA THR A 269 -0.80 4.28 9.57
C THR A 269 -0.15 3.04 10.19
N SER A 270 1.07 3.16 10.72
CA SER A 270 1.77 2.06 11.39
C SER A 270 2.89 2.58 12.30
N GLU A 271 3.45 1.71 13.13
CA GLU A 271 4.63 2.01 13.93
C GLU A 271 5.86 2.19 13.04
N TRP A 272 5.93 1.43 11.94
CA TRP A 272 6.94 1.62 10.90
C TRP A 272 6.87 3.02 10.30
N ALA A 273 5.67 3.47 9.90
CA ALA A 273 5.46 4.78 9.30
C ALA A 273 5.81 5.90 10.30
N ARG A 274 5.52 5.71 11.59
CA ARG A 274 5.95 6.65 12.64
C ARG A 274 7.47 6.75 12.72
N ARG A 275 8.18 5.62 12.76
CA ARG A 275 9.65 5.59 12.76
C ARG A 275 10.22 6.24 11.50
N ASP A 276 9.61 5.98 10.35
CA ASP A 276 9.99 6.53 9.05
C ASP A 276 9.89 8.07 9.03
N ILE A 277 8.75 8.61 9.46
CA ILE A 277 8.53 10.06 9.58
C ILE A 277 9.52 10.71 10.54
N ILE A 278 9.74 10.13 11.72
CA ILE A 278 10.71 10.66 12.70
C ILE A 278 12.13 10.63 12.14
N ARG A 279 12.50 9.56 11.41
CA ARG A 279 13.81 9.46 10.77
C ARG A 279 14.01 10.54 9.70
N ARG A 280 12.99 10.84 8.89
CA ARG A 280 13.06 11.83 7.81
C ARG A 280 13.08 13.27 8.32
N TYR A 281 12.27 13.58 9.33
CA TYR A 281 11.92 14.97 9.67
C TYR A 281 12.24 15.35 11.11
N GLY A 282 12.77 14.42 11.91
CA GLY A 282 13.10 14.64 13.32
C GLY A 282 11.92 14.40 14.26
N ALA A 283 12.18 14.62 15.56
CA ALA A 283 11.17 14.39 16.60
C ALA A 283 9.97 15.34 16.45
N MET A 284 8.77 14.76 16.46
CA MET A 284 7.51 15.49 16.39
C MET A 284 6.41 14.74 17.13
N ARG A 285 5.29 15.42 17.38
CA ARG A 285 4.10 14.79 17.99
C ARG A 285 3.46 13.84 16.97
N THR A 286 3.48 12.56 17.29
CA THR A 286 2.90 11.51 16.45
C THR A 286 1.84 10.72 17.20
N ALA A 287 0.94 10.08 16.47
CA ALA A 287 0.13 8.96 16.95
C ALA A 287 -0.01 7.92 15.84
N VAL A 288 -0.24 6.66 16.22
CA VAL A 288 -0.41 5.56 15.27
C VAL A 288 -1.87 5.13 15.26
N ALA A 289 -2.47 5.12 14.06
CA ALA A 289 -3.83 4.66 13.82
C ALA A 289 -3.83 3.66 12.65
N PRO A 290 -3.56 2.37 12.93
CA PRO A 290 -3.50 1.35 11.89
C PRO A 290 -4.84 1.21 11.16
N PRO A 291 -4.83 0.99 9.83
CA PRO A 291 -6.05 0.70 9.08
C PRO A 291 -6.85 -0.46 9.68
N GLY A 292 -8.17 -0.36 9.57
CA GLY A 292 -9.05 -1.49 9.85
C GLY A 292 -9.10 -2.44 8.67
N ALA A 293 -9.64 -3.63 8.89
CA ALA A 293 -9.95 -4.59 7.85
C ALA A 293 -11.43 -4.96 7.94
N ASP A 294 -12.04 -5.15 6.77
CA ASP A 294 -13.41 -5.67 6.67
C ASP A 294 -13.40 -7.20 6.69
N PRO A 295 -14.41 -7.84 7.32
CA PRO A 295 -14.62 -9.26 7.13
C PRO A 295 -14.94 -9.54 5.65
N ALA A 296 -14.47 -10.67 5.14
CA ALA A 296 -14.68 -11.09 3.76
C ALA A 296 -15.08 -12.58 3.72
N PRO A 297 -15.53 -13.14 2.60
CA PRO A 297 -15.60 -14.60 2.43
C PRO A 297 -14.21 -15.22 2.40
N LEU A 298 -14.10 -16.51 2.76
CA LEU A 298 -12.84 -17.24 2.54
C LEU A 298 -12.64 -17.48 1.04
N ALA A 299 -11.43 -17.22 0.56
CA ALA A 299 -11.05 -17.55 -0.82
C ALA A 299 -11.02 -19.07 -0.99
N ALA A 300 -11.59 -19.58 -2.07
CA ALA A 300 -11.53 -20.99 -2.43
C ALA A 300 -10.10 -21.43 -2.81
N GLY A 301 -9.33 -20.53 -3.43
CA GLY A 301 -8.04 -20.84 -4.06
C GLY A 301 -8.21 -21.44 -5.45
N SER A 302 -7.11 -21.85 -6.10
CA SER A 302 -7.15 -22.42 -7.45
C SER A 302 -6.17 -23.58 -7.67
N VAL A 303 -6.37 -24.30 -8.79
CA VAL A 303 -5.43 -25.30 -9.31
C VAL A 303 -5.23 -25.01 -10.80
N PRO A 304 -4.01 -24.64 -11.25
CA PRO A 304 -2.80 -24.41 -10.45
C PRO A 304 -2.94 -23.21 -9.49
N PRO A 305 -2.05 -23.05 -8.48
CA PRO A 305 -2.13 -21.94 -7.54
C PRO A 305 -2.09 -20.57 -8.21
N GLN A 306 -2.96 -19.66 -7.78
CA GLN A 306 -3.03 -18.28 -8.24
C GLN A 306 -2.28 -17.35 -7.28
N LEU A 307 -1.25 -16.71 -7.81
CA LEU A 307 -0.53 -15.62 -7.16
C LEU A 307 -1.22 -14.29 -7.51
N LEU A 308 -1.28 -13.38 -6.54
CA LEU A 308 -1.84 -12.06 -6.72
C LEU A 308 -0.82 -10.99 -6.30
N PHE A 309 -0.57 -10.05 -7.20
CA PHE A 309 -0.07 -8.73 -6.84
C PHE A 309 -1.23 -7.75 -7.03
N LEU A 310 -1.56 -6.98 -6.00
CA LEU A 310 -2.63 -5.99 -6.06
C LEU A 310 -2.12 -4.63 -5.58
N GLY A 311 -1.97 -3.71 -6.53
CA GLY A 311 -1.42 -2.37 -6.32
C GLY A 311 -1.01 -1.70 -7.64
N ALA A 312 -0.72 -0.41 -7.59
CA ALA A 312 -0.23 0.31 -8.77
C ALA A 312 1.05 -0.32 -9.33
N VAL A 313 1.15 -0.40 -10.66
CA VAL A 313 2.36 -0.87 -11.35
C VAL A 313 3.41 0.23 -11.30
N SER A 314 4.16 0.29 -10.20
CA SER A 314 5.20 1.29 -9.98
C SER A 314 6.47 0.69 -9.39
N GLU A 315 7.60 1.37 -9.60
CA GLU A 315 8.90 1.01 -9.02
C GLU A 315 8.82 0.74 -7.52
N ARG A 316 8.08 1.59 -6.79
CA ARG A 316 7.88 1.45 -5.33
C ARG A 316 7.22 0.13 -4.96
N LYS A 317 6.29 -0.36 -5.78
CA LYS A 317 5.60 -1.64 -5.55
C LYS A 317 6.39 -2.84 -6.06
N ASN A 318 7.35 -2.59 -6.96
CA ASN A 318 8.37 -3.53 -7.43
C ASN A 318 7.87 -4.84 -8.07
N PRO A 319 6.85 -4.82 -8.95
CA PRO A 319 6.40 -6.03 -9.66
C PRO A 319 7.51 -6.67 -10.53
N LEU A 320 8.51 -5.91 -11.00
CA LEU A 320 9.65 -6.48 -11.72
C LEU A 320 10.45 -7.48 -10.89
N LEU A 321 10.60 -7.24 -9.58
CA LEU A 321 11.25 -8.22 -8.71
C LEU A 321 10.47 -9.53 -8.68
N LEU A 322 9.14 -9.47 -8.64
CA LEU A 322 8.29 -10.66 -8.62
C LEU A 322 8.45 -11.47 -9.90
N LEU A 323 8.40 -10.81 -11.07
CA LEU A 323 8.58 -11.47 -12.37
C LEU A 323 9.97 -12.14 -12.46
N LYS A 324 11.03 -11.43 -12.05
CA LYS A 324 12.39 -11.99 -11.97
C LYS A 324 12.50 -13.16 -11.00
N ALA A 325 11.79 -13.11 -9.86
CA ALA A 325 11.81 -14.16 -8.87
C ALA A 325 11.08 -15.43 -9.35
N LEU A 326 10.12 -15.30 -10.27
CA LEU A 326 9.34 -16.39 -10.84
C LEU A 326 10.00 -17.07 -12.05
N GLU A 327 10.91 -16.39 -12.74
CA GLU A 327 11.65 -16.95 -13.89
C GLU A 327 12.31 -18.32 -13.57
N PRO A 328 13.04 -18.51 -12.44
CA PRO A 328 13.68 -19.79 -12.13
C PRO A 328 12.71 -20.90 -11.69
N VAL A 329 11.42 -20.59 -11.51
CA VAL A 329 10.34 -21.53 -11.16
C VAL A 329 9.26 -21.59 -12.25
N SER A 330 9.56 -21.13 -13.46
CA SER A 330 8.66 -21.16 -14.62
C SER A 330 8.20 -22.58 -15.02
N ASN A 331 9.01 -23.60 -14.71
CA ASN A 331 8.66 -25.01 -14.91
C ASN A 331 7.64 -25.56 -13.89
N MET A 332 7.35 -24.83 -12.81
CA MET A 332 6.35 -25.20 -11.81
C MET A 332 4.94 -24.75 -12.25
N GLN A 333 3.91 -25.28 -11.60
CA GLN A 333 2.51 -24.94 -11.89
C GLN A 333 2.08 -23.73 -11.05
N TRP A 334 1.76 -22.61 -11.70
CA TRP A 334 1.25 -21.39 -11.09
C TRP A 334 0.69 -20.44 -12.16
N SER A 335 -0.18 -19.53 -11.72
CA SER A 335 -0.61 -18.34 -12.47
C SER A 335 -0.39 -17.08 -11.62
N LEU A 336 -0.29 -15.91 -12.24
CA LEU A 336 -0.09 -14.62 -11.60
C LEU A 336 -1.01 -13.58 -12.22
N THR A 337 -1.69 -12.82 -11.37
CA THR A 337 -2.39 -11.59 -11.81
C THR A 337 -1.72 -10.39 -11.15
N LEU A 338 -1.28 -9.44 -11.97
CA LEU A 338 -0.80 -8.11 -11.57
C LEU A 338 -1.95 -7.11 -11.75
N ALA A 339 -2.77 -6.92 -10.73
CA ALA A 339 -3.94 -6.04 -10.78
C ALA A 339 -3.66 -4.67 -10.16
N GLY A 340 -4.08 -3.61 -10.83
CA GLY A 340 -3.96 -2.23 -10.34
C GLY A 340 -3.74 -1.20 -11.46
N PRO A 341 -3.81 0.10 -11.14
CA PRO A 341 -3.58 1.16 -12.10
C PRO A 341 -2.12 1.20 -12.56
N ALA A 342 -1.87 1.76 -13.75
CA ALA A 342 -0.54 2.13 -14.18
C ALA A 342 0.07 3.15 -13.21
N GLY A 343 1.35 2.97 -12.86
CA GLY A 343 2.09 3.93 -12.04
C GLY A 343 2.41 5.23 -12.81
N PRO A 344 3.01 6.21 -12.12
CA PRO A 344 3.31 7.52 -12.70
C PRO A 344 4.45 7.51 -13.74
N ASP A 345 5.22 6.42 -13.83
CA ASP A 345 6.30 6.25 -14.80
C ASP A 345 5.87 5.29 -15.93
N PRO A 346 5.57 5.80 -17.14
CA PRO A 346 5.17 4.97 -18.27
C PRO A 346 6.26 3.98 -18.75
N GLN A 347 7.54 4.35 -18.64
CA GLN A 347 8.65 3.48 -19.08
C GLN A 347 8.78 2.27 -18.16
N TYR A 348 8.60 2.49 -16.85
CA TYR A 348 8.56 1.38 -15.89
C TYR A 348 7.38 0.45 -16.17
N VAL A 349 6.19 1.00 -16.44
CA VAL A 349 5.00 0.21 -16.79
C VAL A 349 5.23 -0.62 -18.05
N GLU A 350 5.80 -0.04 -19.10
CA GLU A 350 6.17 -0.76 -20.33
C GLU A 350 7.17 -1.88 -20.06
N THR A 351 8.17 -1.63 -19.22
CA THR A 351 9.16 -2.64 -18.81
C THR A 351 8.50 -3.80 -18.06
N VAL A 352 7.52 -3.53 -17.18
CA VAL A 352 6.75 -4.58 -16.48
C VAL A 352 5.91 -5.40 -17.45
N THR A 353 5.21 -4.74 -18.39
CA THR A 353 4.41 -5.43 -19.41
C THR A 353 5.28 -6.34 -20.26
N ALA A 354 6.41 -5.84 -20.79
CA ALA A 354 7.34 -6.64 -21.58
C ALA A 354 7.92 -7.83 -20.79
N ALA A 355 8.20 -7.66 -19.49
CA ALA A 355 8.66 -8.74 -18.64
C ALA A 355 7.55 -9.78 -18.35
N ALA A 356 6.29 -9.36 -18.29
CA ALA A 356 5.16 -10.26 -18.11
C ALA A 356 4.87 -11.09 -19.36
N ASP A 357 5.07 -10.52 -20.56
CA ASP A 357 4.89 -11.20 -21.85
C ASP A 357 5.84 -12.40 -22.04
N LEU A 358 6.91 -12.49 -21.25
CA LEU A 358 7.80 -13.66 -21.20
C LEU A 358 7.14 -14.90 -20.56
N PHE A 359 5.95 -14.75 -19.99
CA PHE A 359 5.18 -15.81 -19.33
C PHE A 359 3.80 -16.01 -19.98
N PRO A 360 3.74 -16.41 -21.26
CA PRO A 360 2.49 -16.48 -22.02
C PRO A 360 1.48 -17.41 -21.35
N GLY A 361 0.25 -16.91 -21.17
CA GLY A 361 -0.85 -17.64 -20.54
C GLY A 361 -0.72 -17.87 -19.03
N ARG A 362 0.29 -17.28 -18.37
CA ARG A 362 0.52 -17.41 -16.92
C ARG A 362 0.44 -16.10 -16.16
N VAL A 363 0.80 -14.98 -16.80
CA VAL A 363 0.78 -13.66 -16.17
C VAL A 363 -0.28 -12.79 -16.86
N GLU A 364 -1.17 -12.19 -16.06
CA GLU A 364 -2.21 -11.28 -16.53
C GLU A 364 -2.05 -9.89 -15.92
N LEU A 365 -2.23 -8.84 -16.74
CA LEU A 365 -2.23 -7.43 -16.34
C LEU A 365 -3.58 -6.78 -16.68
N PRO A 366 -4.67 -7.08 -15.95
CA PRO A 366 -6.01 -6.60 -16.28
C PRO A 366 -6.23 -5.10 -16.01
N GLY A 367 -5.23 -4.40 -15.47
CA GLY A 367 -5.39 -3.04 -14.97
C GLY A 367 -6.14 -2.99 -13.63
N PRO A 368 -6.76 -1.85 -13.27
CA PRO A 368 -7.51 -1.71 -12.02
C PRO A 368 -8.81 -2.52 -12.05
N LEU A 369 -9.06 -3.29 -10.99
CA LEU A 369 -10.29 -4.07 -10.81
C LEU A 369 -11.11 -3.55 -9.62
N THR A 370 -12.43 -3.58 -9.76
CA THR A 370 -13.39 -3.19 -8.71
C THR A 370 -14.59 -4.13 -8.71
N GLY A 371 -15.40 -4.09 -7.64
CA GLY A 371 -16.64 -4.87 -7.52
C GLY A 371 -16.44 -6.37 -7.74
N ASP A 372 -17.39 -7.00 -8.43
CA ASP A 372 -17.40 -8.45 -8.63
C ASP A 372 -16.15 -8.98 -9.34
N ALA A 373 -15.51 -8.19 -10.20
CA ALA A 373 -14.29 -8.62 -10.87
C ALA A 373 -13.12 -8.77 -9.89
N LEU A 374 -13.01 -7.86 -8.92
CA LEU A 374 -12.03 -7.93 -7.85
C LEU A 374 -12.37 -9.07 -6.87
N GLU A 375 -13.65 -9.25 -6.52
CA GLU A 375 -14.05 -10.35 -5.62
C GLU A 375 -13.79 -11.73 -6.24
N ARG A 376 -14.05 -11.93 -7.53
CA ARG A 376 -13.69 -13.18 -8.24
C ARG A 376 -12.18 -13.41 -8.32
N LEU A 377 -11.37 -12.35 -8.35
CA LEU A 377 -9.91 -12.47 -8.29
C LEU A 377 -9.47 -12.91 -6.90
N TRP A 378 -10.00 -12.26 -5.87
CA TRP A 378 -9.77 -12.65 -4.49
C TRP A 378 -10.19 -14.10 -4.20
N GLU A 379 -11.37 -14.52 -4.64
CA GLU A 379 -11.91 -15.86 -4.41
C GLU A 379 -10.97 -16.97 -4.89
N ARG A 380 -10.34 -16.79 -6.05
CA ARG A 380 -9.43 -17.78 -6.63
C ARG A 380 -7.97 -17.64 -6.19
N THR A 381 -7.61 -16.61 -5.42
CA THR A 381 -6.21 -16.34 -5.03
C THR A 381 -5.75 -17.28 -3.92
N ASP A 382 -4.52 -17.81 -4.06
CA ASP A 382 -3.88 -18.66 -3.05
C ASP A 382 -2.76 -17.96 -2.26
N LEU A 383 -2.11 -16.96 -2.86
CA LEU A 383 -1.02 -16.20 -2.23
C LEU A 383 -1.00 -14.76 -2.71
N LEU A 384 -1.00 -13.80 -1.78
CA LEU A 384 -0.69 -12.42 -2.07
C LEU A 384 0.85 -12.22 -2.08
N VAL A 385 1.38 -11.52 -3.07
CA VAL A 385 2.80 -11.20 -3.17
C VAL A 385 2.97 -9.69 -3.35
N LEU A 386 3.53 -9.03 -2.34
CA LEU A 386 3.69 -7.59 -2.28
C LEU A 386 5.17 -7.20 -2.03
N PRO A 387 6.03 -7.21 -3.06
CA PRO A 387 7.48 -6.98 -2.93
C PRO A 387 7.87 -5.50 -2.81
N SER A 388 7.01 -4.68 -2.20
CA SER A 388 7.17 -3.23 -2.18
C SER A 388 8.47 -2.80 -1.49
N LEU A 389 9.16 -1.83 -2.10
CA LEU A 389 10.34 -1.15 -1.56
C LEU A 389 9.98 -0.21 -0.41
N ALA A 390 8.80 0.41 -0.50
CA ALA A 390 8.27 1.27 0.53
C ALA A 390 6.75 1.11 0.63
N GLU A 391 6.29 0.84 1.86
CA GLU A 391 4.88 0.67 2.18
C GLU A 391 4.65 1.15 3.62
N THR A 392 3.68 2.02 3.86
CA THR A 392 3.41 2.53 5.21
C THR A 392 2.57 1.56 6.02
N TYR A 393 1.71 0.77 5.39
CA TYR A 393 0.98 -0.31 6.04
C TYR A 393 0.69 -1.48 5.10
N GLY A 394 0.20 -1.23 3.89
CA GLY A 394 -0.19 -2.30 2.97
C GLY A 394 -1.53 -2.94 3.34
N MET A 395 -2.63 -2.18 3.28
CA MET A 395 -3.99 -2.63 3.59
C MET A 395 -4.38 -3.94 2.87
N VAL A 396 -3.89 -4.11 1.65
CA VAL A 396 -4.08 -5.32 0.85
C VAL A 396 -3.62 -6.61 1.54
N VAL A 397 -2.62 -6.53 2.42
CA VAL A 397 -2.14 -7.67 3.22
C VAL A 397 -3.22 -8.11 4.21
N THR A 398 -3.84 -7.17 4.93
CA THR A 398 -4.95 -7.49 5.82
C THR A 398 -6.21 -7.88 5.07
N GLU A 399 -6.44 -7.35 3.87
CA GLU A 399 -7.55 -7.78 3.00
C GLU A 399 -7.37 -9.23 2.51
N ALA A 400 -6.14 -9.67 2.26
CA ALA A 400 -5.79 -11.05 1.94
C ALA A 400 -5.99 -11.96 3.16
N VAL A 401 -5.44 -11.58 4.33
CA VAL A 401 -5.62 -12.35 5.57
C VAL A 401 -7.10 -12.47 5.94
N ALA A 402 -7.89 -11.41 5.76
CA ALA A 402 -9.35 -11.44 5.97
C ALA A 402 -10.05 -12.51 5.13
N ARG A 403 -9.47 -12.91 3.98
CA ARG A 403 -9.96 -13.96 3.08
C ARG A 403 -9.28 -15.33 3.28
N GLY A 404 -8.45 -15.47 4.30
CA GLY A 404 -7.67 -16.68 4.54
C GLY A 404 -6.51 -16.87 3.54
N ILE A 405 -6.08 -15.79 2.87
CA ILE A 405 -4.98 -15.81 1.90
C ILE A 405 -3.69 -15.37 2.63
N PRO A 406 -2.64 -16.21 2.66
CA PRO A 406 -1.34 -15.80 3.17
C PRO A 406 -0.63 -14.80 2.26
N ALA A 407 0.42 -14.14 2.76
CA ALA A 407 1.16 -13.14 1.98
C ALA A 407 2.68 -13.22 2.12
N VAL A 408 3.40 -12.95 1.03
CA VAL A 408 4.84 -12.64 1.05
C VAL A 408 5.02 -11.15 0.81
N VAL A 409 5.67 -10.46 1.74
CA VAL A 409 5.76 -8.99 1.73
C VAL A 409 7.20 -8.49 1.78
N GLY A 410 7.44 -7.25 1.33
CA GLY A 410 8.72 -6.58 1.49
C GLY A 410 9.08 -6.38 2.97
N ALA A 411 10.21 -6.95 3.40
CA ALA A 411 10.77 -6.75 4.73
C ALA A 411 11.20 -5.29 4.94
N GLY A 412 11.19 -4.85 6.20
CA GLY A 412 11.54 -3.46 6.53
C GLY A 412 10.52 -2.43 6.03
N THR A 413 9.26 -2.83 5.82
CA THR A 413 8.13 -1.95 5.48
C THR A 413 6.98 -2.12 6.47
N GLY A 414 5.98 -1.24 6.41
CA GLY A 414 4.73 -1.39 7.14
C GLY A 414 3.92 -2.63 6.76
N ALA A 415 4.15 -3.22 5.57
CA ALA A 415 3.51 -4.48 5.16
C ALA A 415 3.84 -5.65 6.08
N ALA A 416 5.04 -5.65 6.70
CA ALA A 416 5.40 -6.64 7.70
C ALA A 416 4.58 -6.47 9.00
N GLU A 417 4.25 -5.23 9.38
CA GLU A 417 3.34 -4.96 10.51
C GLU A 417 1.90 -5.35 10.18
N ALA A 418 1.44 -5.14 8.94
CA ALA A 418 0.14 -5.61 8.48
C ALA A 418 0.03 -7.14 8.45
N LEU A 419 1.08 -7.85 8.00
CA LEU A 419 1.14 -9.31 8.05
C LEU A 419 1.02 -9.84 9.48
N ALA A 420 1.56 -9.09 10.45
CA ALA A 420 1.49 -9.41 11.87
C ALA A 420 0.30 -8.77 12.61
N ALA A 421 -0.65 -8.13 11.91
CA ALA A 421 -1.68 -7.30 12.54
C ALA A 421 -2.59 -8.04 13.52
N ALA A 422 -2.83 -9.33 13.29
CA ALA A 422 -3.61 -10.20 14.16
C ALA A 422 -2.85 -10.66 15.42
N HIS A 423 -1.53 -10.47 15.47
CA HIS A 423 -0.68 -10.85 16.59
C HIS A 423 -0.52 -9.67 17.55
N ARG A 424 -1.53 -9.43 18.39
CA ARG A 424 -1.40 -8.50 19.52
C ARG A 424 -0.77 -9.24 20.73
N PRO A 425 0.27 -8.67 21.37
CA PRO A 425 0.70 -9.15 22.69
C PRO A 425 -0.43 -8.94 23.72
N PRO A 426 -0.54 -9.79 24.77
CA PRO A 426 0.42 -10.80 25.20
C PRO A 426 0.12 -12.23 24.69
N ASP A 427 -0.81 -12.38 23.75
CA ASP A 427 -1.54 -13.65 23.53
C ASP A 427 -0.75 -14.81 22.92
N ARG A 428 0.58 -14.69 22.71
CA ARG A 428 1.42 -15.82 22.26
C ARG A 428 2.82 -15.82 22.89
N VAL A 429 3.13 -16.88 23.63
CA VAL A 429 4.48 -17.32 24.00
C VAL A 429 4.89 -18.42 23.03
N GLY A 430 5.77 -18.12 22.07
CA GLY A 430 6.27 -19.10 21.09
C GLY A 430 6.73 -18.46 19.76
N PRO A 431 7.44 -19.19 18.89
CA PRO A 431 7.87 -18.68 17.59
C PRO A 431 6.66 -18.25 16.75
N GLN A 432 6.75 -17.06 16.16
CA GLN A 432 5.65 -16.40 15.44
C GLN A 432 5.23 -17.24 14.21
N GLN A 433 4.04 -17.84 14.27
CA GLN A 433 3.43 -18.51 13.12
C GLN A 433 2.58 -17.49 12.35
N LEU A 434 3.26 -16.66 11.55
CA LEU A 434 2.62 -15.66 10.69
C LEU A 434 1.86 -16.32 9.52
N PRO A 435 0.86 -15.64 8.93
CA PRO A 435 0.19 -16.08 7.71
C PRO A 435 1.02 -15.76 6.46
N GLY A 436 2.31 -16.10 6.47
CA GLY A 436 3.24 -15.69 5.44
C GLY A 436 4.65 -15.39 5.94
N THR A 437 5.39 -14.59 5.18
CA THR A 437 6.73 -14.13 5.57
C THR A 437 7.09 -12.79 4.94
N ALA A 438 8.11 -12.12 5.49
CA ALA A 438 8.68 -10.91 4.94
C ALA A 438 10.08 -11.20 4.37
N VAL A 439 10.38 -10.68 3.18
CA VAL A 439 11.63 -10.92 2.45
C VAL A 439 12.23 -9.59 2.01
N ASP A 440 13.56 -9.45 2.07
CA ASP A 440 14.26 -8.24 1.60
C ASP A 440 13.85 -7.91 0.14
N PRO A 441 13.22 -6.75 -0.12
CA PRO A 441 12.70 -6.39 -1.43
C PRO A 441 13.80 -6.00 -2.44
N HIS A 442 15.09 -6.20 -2.09
CA HIS A 442 16.23 -6.08 -3.01
C HIS A 442 16.86 -7.44 -3.37
N HIS A 443 16.43 -8.54 -2.75
CA HIS A 443 17.13 -9.83 -2.82
C HIS A 443 16.35 -10.89 -3.62
N VAL A 444 16.39 -10.81 -4.95
CA VAL A 444 15.67 -11.72 -5.88
C VAL A 444 15.83 -13.21 -5.53
N PRO A 445 17.04 -13.74 -5.23
CA PRO A 445 17.18 -15.17 -4.91
C PRO A 445 16.41 -15.61 -3.67
N ALA A 446 16.19 -14.72 -2.68
CA ALA A 446 15.42 -15.05 -1.49
C ALA A 446 13.92 -15.13 -1.80
N TRP A 447 13.42 -14.23 -2.65
CA TRP A 447 12.04 -14.31 -3.14
C TRP A 447 11.82 -15.59 -3.96
N THR A 448 12.75 -15.93 -4.86
CA THR A 448 12.69 -17.20 -5.60
C THR A 448 12.68 -18.41 -4.66
N ALA A 449 13.52 -18.41 -3.61
CA ALA A 449 13.57 -19.51 -2.66
C ALA A 449 12.23 -19.68 -1.92
N VAL A 450 11.66 -18.59 -1.40
CA VAL A 450 10.37 -18.61 -0.69
C VAL A 450 9.23 -19.03 -1.62
N LEU A 451 9.17 -18.49 -2.84
CA LEU A 451 8.14 -18.86 -3.81
C LEU A 451 8.28 -20.32 -4.24
N ARG A 452 9.51 -20.80 -4.50
CA ARG A 452 9.78 -22.20 -4.83
C ARG A 452 9.32 -23.12 -3.71
N GLU A 453 9.72 -22.83 -2.48
CA GLU A 453 9.35 -23.61 -1.30
C GLU A 453 7.83 -23.67 -1.16
N TRP A 454 7.15 -22.51 -1.22
CA TRP A 454 5.69 -22.43 -1.14
C TRP A 454 4.99 -23.18 -2.28
N LEU A 455 5.53 -23.14 -3.51
CA LEU A 455 4.99 -23.89 -4.66
C LEU A 455 5.22 -25.41 -4.53
N SER A 456 6.31 -25.85 -3.91
CA SER A 456 6.62 -27.28 -3.75
C SER A 456 6.03 -27.92 -2.49
N ASP A 457 5.94 -27.20 -1.37
CA ASP A 457 5.58 -27.75 -0.07
C ASP A 457 4.10 -27.48 0.27
N GLN A 458 3.27 -28.52 0.13
CA GLN A 458 1.86 -28.46 0.50
C GLN A 458 1.64 -28.23 2.00
N THR A 459 2.56 -28.69 2.85
CA THR A 459 2.50 -28.48 4.31
C THR A 459 2.67 -27.02 4.65
N LEU A 460 3.67 -26.35 4.04
CA LEU A 460 3.86 -24.90 4.15
C LEU A 460 2.61 -24.14 3.70
N ARG A 461 2.04 -24.47 2.54
CA ARG A 461 0.81 -23.81 2.04
C ARG A 461 -0.35 -23.94 3.01
N ARG A 462 -0.61 -25.15 3.49
CA ARG A 462 -1.71 -25.42 4.45
C ARG A 462 -1.47 -24.68 5.77
N ARG A 463 -0.25 -24.67 6.28
CA ARG A 463 0.11 -23.96 7.51
C ARG A 463 -0.13 -22.46 7.39
N TRP A 464 0.40 -21.83 6.34
CA TRP A 464 0.22 -20.38 6.11
C TRP A 464 -1.24 -20.00 5.92
N ARG A 465 -2.00 -20.80 5.15
CA ARG A 465 -3.45 -20.62 5.01
C ARG A 465 -4.19 -20.78 6.34
N SER A 466 -3.86 -21.81 7.13
CA SER A 466 -4.46 -22.03 8.46
C SER A 466 -4.20 -20.85 9.41
N ASN A 467 -3.00 -20.28 9.36
CA ASN A 467 -2.67 -19.07 10.12
C ASN A 467 -3.54 -17.90 9.66
N ALA A 468 -3.66 -17.67 8.35
CA ALA A 468 -4.50 -16.59 7.81
C ALA A 468 -5.97 -16.75 8.23
N VAL A 469 -6.50 -17.97 8.16
CA VAL A 469 -7.86 -18.32 8.60
C VAL A 469 -8.05 -18.08 10.10
N THR A 470 -7.03 -18.36 10.92
CA THR A 470 -7.09 -18.12 12.37
C THR A 470 -6.99 -16.63 12.72
N ASP A 471 -6.19 -15.90 11.96
CA ASP A 471 -5.83 -14.51 12.24
C ASP A 471 -6.90 -13.52 11.76
N ARG A 472 -7.69 -13.89 10.73
CA ARG A 472 -8.75 -13.05 10.15
C ARG A 472 -9.73 -12.48 11.18
N ASP A 473 -10.14 -13.29 12.17
CA ASP A 473 -11.13 -12.91 13.18
C ASP A 473 -10.53 -11.98 14.26
N ARG A 474 -9.21 -11.80 14.24
CA ARG A 474 -8.46 -10.95 15.17
C ARG A 474 -8.01 -9.65 14.51
N LEU A 475 -8.29 -9.48 13.22
CA LEU A 475 -7.98 -8.24 12.51
C LEU A 475 -8.75 -7.07 13.13
N ARG A 476 -8.09 -5.91 13.16
CA ARG A 476 -8.67 -4.67 13.69
C ARG A 476 -9.88 -4.27 12.84
N PRO A 477 -11.07 -4.04 13.42
CA PRO A 477 -12.18 -3.45 12.68
C PRO A 477 -11.97 -1.93 12.50
N TRP A 478 -12.59 -1.35 11.47
CA TRP A 478 -12.52 0.09 11.20
C TRP A 478 -13.04 0.97 12.35
N SER A 479 -14.01 0.48 13.13
CA SER A 479 -14.51 1.16 14.32
C SER A 479 -13.41 1.43 15.38
N GLU A 480 -12.44 0.51 15.51
CA GLU A 480 -11.30 0.67 16.41
C GLU A 480 -10.27 1.67 15.85
N THR A 481 -10.03 1.66 14.53
CA THR A 481 -9.22 2.69 13.86
C THR A 481 -9.81 4.08 14.06
N ALA A 482 -11.12 4.24 13.80
CA ALA A 482 -11.83 5.49 13.99
C ALA A 482 -11.81 5.97 15.46
N THR A 483 -11.95 5.05 16.42
CA THR A 483 -11.80 5.36 17.85
C THR A 483 -10.38 5.82 18.20
N THR A 484 -9.38 5.14 17.63
CA THR A 484 -7.96 5.48 17.83
C THR A 484 -7.64 6.87 17.28
N LEU A 485 -8.13 7.17 16.06
CA LEU A 485 -8.03 8.50 15.46
C LEU A 485 -8.72 9.56 16.31
N ARG A 486 -9.99 9.34 16.68
CA ARG A 486 -10.76 10.27 17.51
C ARG A 486 -10.00 10.62 18.79
N ARG A 487 -9.49 9.61 19.50
CA ARG A 487 -8.67 9.80 20.72
C ARG A 487 -7.39 10.57 20.44
N ALA A 488 -6.70 10.26 19.34
CA ALA A 488 -5.50 10.97 18.94
C ALA A 488 -5.81 12.44 18.65
N LEU A 489 -6.87 12.73 17.91
CA LEU A 489 -7.31 14.08 17.53
C LEU A 489 -7.93 14.87 18.68
N ARG A 490 -8.39 14.18 19.74
CA ARG A 490 -9.19 14.75 20.85
C ARG A 490 -10.56 15.25 20.37
N TRP A 491 -11.15 14.54 19.42
CA TRP A 491 -12.50 14.75 18.94
C TRP A 491 -13.53 13.98 19.77
#